data_AF-A0A935S1M8-F1
#
_entry.id   AF-A0A935S1M8-F1
#
_cell.length_a   1.000
_cell.length_b   1.000
_cell.length_c   1.000
_cell.angle_alpha   90.00
_cell.angle_beta   90.00
_cell.angle_gamma   90.00
#
_symmetry.space_group_name_H-M   'P 1'
#
loop_
_entity.id
_entity.type
_entity.pdbx_description
1 polymer ?
#
loop_
_entity_poly.entity_id
_entity_poly.type
_entity_poly.pdbx_seq_one_letter_code
_entity_poly.pdbx_strand_id
1 'polypeptide(L)'
;MPDKSYFVNIYPNPSKGLFYIDIPDYKGPFIMKISNQSGKLLETHHLTYSGLMTWRLKTGIYILNLQLFDQQSYEIMILIN
;
A
#
# COMPACT_ATOMS: atom_id res chain seq x y z
N MET A 1 17.12 20.99 -1.79
CA MET A 1 16.42 20.70 -0.53
C MET A 1 16.52 19.19 -0.33
N PRO A 2 16.77 18.66 0.88
CA PRO A 2 16.91 17.21 1.03
C PRO A 2 15.58 16.53 0.72
N ASP A 3 15.64 15.46 -0.07
CA ASP A 3 14.48 14.63 -0.35
C ASP A 3 13.99 14.03 0.96
N LYS A 4 12.77 14.39 1.37
CA LYS A 4 12.18 13.90 2.61
C LYS A 4 11.63 12.49 2.38
N SER A 5 12.36 11.47 2.83
CA SER A 5 11.87 10.09 2.77
C SER A 5 10.83 9.80 3.85
N TYR A 6 9.76 9.11 3.48
CA TYR A 6 8.75 8.62 4.42
C TYR A 6 8.92 7.12 4.67
N PHE A 7 8.62 6.70 5.90
CA PHE A 7 8.51 5.27 6.19
C PHE A 7 7.09 4.81 5.91
N VAL A 8 6.95 3.66 5.26
CA VAL A 8 5.66 3.00 5.02
C VAL A 8 5.63 1.72 5.84
N ASN A 9 4.72 1.67 6.81
CA ASN A 9 4.48 0.49 7.62
C ASN A 9 3.28 -0.28 7.05
N ILE A 10 3.45 -1.58 6.86
CA ILE A 10 2.37 -2.47 6.43
C ILE A 10 2.19 -3.56 7.48
N TYR A 11 0.97 -3.66 8.01
CA TYR A 11 0.59 -4.64 9.02
C TYR A 11 -0.36 -5.65 8.40
N PRO A 12 0.14 -6.81 7.93
CA PRO A 12 -0.73 -7.87 7.43
C PRO A 12 -1.56 -8.46 8.58
N ASN A 13 -2.83 -8.73 8.31
CA ASN A 13 -3.72 -9.52 9.17
C ASN A 13 -4.33 -10.66 8.35
N PRO A 14 -3.51 -11.70 8.05
CA PRO A 14 -3.89 -12.75 7.11
C PRO A 14 -5.16 -13.47 7.56
N SER A 15 -5.33 -13.70 8.87
CA SER A 15 -6.47 -14.41 9.46
C SER A 15 -7.84 -13.80 9.15
N LYS A 16 -7.90 -12.53 8.73
CA LYS A 16 -9.14 -11.81 8.43
C LYS A 16 -9.24 -11.39 6.95
N GLY A 17 -8.25 -11.73 6.13
CA GLY A 17 -8.16 -11.23 4.77
C GLY A 17 -7.84 -9.73 4.69
N LEU A 18 -7.21 -9.17 5.73
CA LEU A 18 -7.00 -7.72 5.87
C LEU A 18 -5.51 -7.37 5.88
N PHE A 19 -5.20 -6.15 5.47
CA PHE A 19 -3.94 -5.51 5.81
C PHE A 19 -4.16 -4.04 6.12
N TYR A 20 -3.26 -3.48 6.92
CA TYR A 20 -3.24 -2.07 7.26
C TYR A 20 -2.01 -1.39 6.68
N ILE A 21 -2.18 -0.16 6.22
CA ILE A 21 -1.06 0.71 5.84
C ILE A 21 -1.06 1.90 6.80
N ASP A 22 0.12 2.23 7.30
CA ASP A 22 0.41 3.45 8.04
C ASP A 22 1.63 4.13 7.44
N ILE A 23 1.56 5.45 7.24
CA ILE A 23 2.64 6.25 6.68
C ILE A 23 2.88 7.41 7.66
N PRO A 24 3.66 7.18 8.73
CA PRO A 24 3.89 8.20 9.75
C PRO A 24 4.49 9.46 9.14
N ASP A 25 4.06 10.61 9.68
CA ASP A 25 4.52 11.95 9.29
C ASP A 25 4.25 12.38 7.83
N TYR A 26 3.63 11.52 7.04
CA TYR A 26 3.05 11.85 5.75
C TYR A 26 1.60 12.29 5.95
N LYS A 27 1.17 13.38 5.31
CA LYS A 27 -0.21 13.88 5.31
C LYS A 27 -0.73 14.18 3.90
N GLY A 28 -0.07 13.62 2.89
CA GLY A 28 -0.31 13.92 1.48
C GLY A 28 -1.19 12.87 0.78
N PRO A 29 -1.55 13.14 -0.48
CA PRO A 29 -2.23 12.17 -1.32
C PRO A 29 -1.28 11.09 -1.81
N PHE A 30 -1.75 9.85 -1.91
CA PHE A 30 -0.98 8.76 -2.50
C PHE A 30 -1.84 7.88 -3.40
N ILE A 31 -1.16 7.14 -4.28
CA ILE A 31 -1.79 6.16 -5.16
C ILE A 31 -1.35 4.77 -4.73
N MET A 32 -2.29 3.88 -4.51
CA MET A 32 -2.02 2.46 -4.28
C MET A 32 -2.54 1.65 -5.45
N LYS A 33 -1.67 0.84 -6.04
CA LYS A 33 -2.00 -0.13 -7.08
C LYS A 33 -1.86 -1.54 -6.50
N ILE A 34 -2.89 -2.37 -6.69
CA ILE A 34 -2.89 -3.76 -6.25
C ILE A 34 -2.86 -4.64 -7.50
N SER A 35 -1.82 -5.46 -7.61
CA SER A 35 -1.67 -6.46 -8.67
C SER A 35 -1.69 -7.86 -8.09
N ASN A 36 -2.03 -8.86 -8.90
CA ASN A 36 -1.83 -10.25 -8.52
C ASN A 36 -0.35 -10.67 -8.63
N GLN A 37 -0.01 -11.89 -8.22
CA GLN A 37 1.35 -12.45 -8.34
C GLN A 37 1.92 -12.50 -9.77
N SER A 38 1.07 -12.46 -10.80
CA SER A 38 1.52 -12.42 -12.20
C SER A 38 1.72 -11.00 -12.73
N GLY A 39 1.60 -9.97 -11.87
CA GLY A 39 1.73 -8.56 -12.24
C GLY A 39 0.49 -7.95 -12.91
N LYS A 40 -0.62 -8.69 -13.02
CA LYS A 40 -1.88 -8.14 -13.54
C LYS A 40 -2.48 -7.18 -12.52
N LEU A 41 -2.63 -5.92 -12.91
CA LEU A 41 -3.33 -4.90 -12.11
C LEU A 41 -4.78 -5.31 -11.89
N LEU A 42 -5.19 -5.34 -10.62
CA LEU A 42 -6.55 -5.64 -10.18
C LEU A 42 -7.30 -4.36 -9.78
N GLU A 43 -6.64 -3.50 -9.01
CA GLU A 43 -7.26 -2.30 -8.43
C GLU A 43 -6.28 -1.12 -8.40
N THR A 44 -6.82 0.10 -8.45
CA THR A 44 -6.07 1.36 -8.24
C THR A 44 -6.88 2.27 -7.34
N HIS A 45 -6.27 2.74 -6.27
CA HIS A 45 -6.87 3.58 -5.24
C HIS A 45 -6.14 4.92 -5.20
N HIS A 46 -6.87 6.01 -5.41
CA HIS A 46 -6.38 7.38 -5.28
C HIS A 46 -6.85 7.95 -3.94
N LEU A 47 -5.92 8.19 -3.03
CA LEU A 47 -6.22 8.54 -1.65
C LEU A 47 -5.71 9.94 -1.39
N THR A 48 -6.56 10.80 -0.84
CA THR A 48 -6.26 12.22 -0.65
C THR A 48 -5.63 12.53 0.71
N TYR A 49 -5.64 11.57 1.61
CA TYR A 49 -5.06 11.66 2.94
C TYR A 49 -4.31 10.37 3.29
N SER A 50 -3.32 10.50 4.16
CA SER A 50 -2.59 9.40 4.78
C SER A 50 -2.95 9.29 6.25
N GLY A 51 -3.12 8.05 6.69
CA GLY A 51 -3.49 7.64 8.04
C GLY A 51 -3.56 6.12 8.10
N LEU A 52 -4.07 5.55 9.19
CA LEU A 52 -4.27 4.11 9.27
C LEU A 52 -5.41 3.68 8.35
N MET A 53 -5.06 2.99 7.27
CA MET A 53 -6.02 2.56 6.24
C MET A 53 -6.10 1.05 6.19
N THR A 54 -7.29 0.51 5.91
CA THR A 54 -7.56 -0.93 5.92
C THR A 54 -8.07 -1.37 4.55
N TRP A 55 -7.51 -2.46 4.02
CA TRP A 55 -8.03 -3.13 2.82
C TRP A 55 -8.36 -4.58 3.10
N ARG A 56 -9.37 -5.08 2.38
CA ARG A 56 -9.78 -6.47 2.40
C ARG A 56 -9.57 -7.10 1.04
N LEU A 57 -8.79 -8.17 1.00
CA LEU A 57 -8.54 -8.96 -0.19
C LEU A 57 -8.98 -10.41 0.06
N LYS A 58 -9.19 -11.15 -1.02
CA LYS A 58 -9.36 -12.61 -0.94
C LYS A 58 -8.01 -13.27 -0.64
N THR A 59 -8.03 -14.53 -0.24
CA THR A 59 -6.82 -15.36 -0.10
C THR A 59 -6.01 -15.34 -1.40
N GLY A 60 -4.72 -15.08 -1.30
CA GLY A 60 -3.81 -15.01 -2.44
C GLY A 60 -2.54 -14.19 -2.17
N ILE A 61 -1.67 -14.17 -3.18
CA ILE A 61 -0.45 -13.36 -3.20
C ILE A 61 -0.70 -12.13 -4.07
N TYR A 62 -0.38 -10.97 -3.52
CA TYR A 62 -0.58 -9.67 -4.15
C TYR A 62 0.70 -8.84 -4.12
N ILE A 63 0.84 -7.98 -5.12
CA ILE A 63 1.89 -6.96 -5.22
C ILE A 63 1.22 -5.61 -5.00
N LEU A 64 1.63 -4.91 -3.95
CA LEU A 64 1.22 -3.55 -3.64
C LEU A 64 2.27 -2.58 -4.15
N ASN A 65 1.85 -1.66 -5.00
CA ASN A 65 2.65 -0.55 -5.49
C ASN A 65 2.09 0.75 -4.91
N LEU A 66 2.83 1.37 -3.99
CA LEU A 66 2.48 2.63 -3.33
C LEU A 66 3.31 3.75 -3.93
N GLN A 67 2.64 4.79 -4.43
CA GLN A 67 3.28 5.96 -5.02
C GLN A 67 2.88 7.21 -4.23
N LEU A 68 3.86 7.84 -3.59
CA LEU A 68 3.72 9.13 -2.93
C LEU A 68 3.94 10.27 -3.94
N PHE A 69 3.44 11.47 -3.61
CA PHE A 69 3.47 12.64 -4.49
C PHE A 69 4.88 13.14 -4.85
N ASP A 70 5.90 12.75 -4.10
CA ASP A 70 7.31 13.16 -4.23
C ASP A 70 8.19 12.13 -4.96
N GLN A 71 7.60 11.34 -5.86
CA GLN A 71 8.27 10.29 -6.65
C GLN A 71 8.77 9.08 -5.85
N GLN A 72 8.49 9.01 -4.55
CA GLN A 72 8.78 7.79 -3.78
C GLN A 72 7.77 6.71 -4.14
N SER A 73 8.29 5.58 -4.62
CA SER A 73 7.50 4.39 -4.87
C SER A 73 8.00 3.21 -4.05
N TYR A 74 7.07 2.47 -3.47
CA TYR A 74 7.34 1.27 -2.71
C TYR A 74 6.61 0.11 -3.36
N GLU A 75 7.32 -1.00 -3.56
CA GLU A 75 6.73 -2.25 -3.97
C GLU A 75 6.84 -3.25 -2.83
N ILE A 76 5.71 -3.85 -2.44
CA ILE A 76 5.65 -4.85 -1.38
C ILE A 76 4.83 -6.03 -1.86
N MET A 77 5.34 -7.25 -1.65
CA MET A 77 4.57 -8.46 -1.84
C MET A 77 3.92 -8.88 -0.52
N ILE A 78 2.62 -9.16 -0.56
CA ILE A 78 1.85 -9.61 0.61
C ILE A 78 1.15 -10.94 0.34
N LEU A 79 1.12 -11.79 1.37
CA LEU A 79 0.34 -13.02 1.40
C LEU A 79 -0.90 -12.84 2.28
N ILE A 80 -2.07 -13.11 1.72
CA ILE A 80 -3.34 -13.14 2.42
C ILE A 80 -3.82 -14.60 2.48
N ASN A 81 -4.13 -15.09 3.69
CA ASN A 81 -4.55 -16.47 3.94
C ASN A 81 -6.07 -16.60 4.04
#